data_AF-A0A959GXJ2-F1
#
_entry.id   AF-A0A959GXJ2-F1
#
_cell.length_a   1.000
_cell.length_b   1.000
_cell.length_c   1.000
_cell.angle_alpha   90.00
_cell.angle_beta   90.00
_cell.angle_gamma   90.00
#
_symmetry.space_group_name_H-M   'P 1'
#
loop_
_entity.id
_entity.type
_entity.pdbx_description
1 polymer ?
#
loop_
_entity_poly.entity_id
_entity_poly.type
_entity_poly.pdbx_seq_one_letter_code
_entity_poly.pdbx_strand_id
1 'polypeptide(L)'
;MQLLQGQLSDDLLGQMSNQIGADKQQTAVAANGVFATLLGGLANNASSEGGLASLGAALDRDHDGSILDDLMGMVGGMMQNDQQTSSSALNGSGILGHILGDRQEVAAQQISQNSGLNMSQVMKLMPILAPIVMGVLGRAKNQGGLDMGGLAGILMGSAQNAQSGGFGDLIGSVLGGVLGGGQQQQASGGGLLGNILGGIFGKR
;
A
#
# COMPACT_ATOMS: atom_id res chain seq x y z
N MET A 1 -2.55 -18.57 4.03
CA MET A 1 -2.48 -17.57 2.95
C MET A 1 -1.10 -16.88 2.81
N GLN A 2 -0.05 -17.29 3.54
CA GLN A 2 1.29 -16.68 3.43
C GLN A 2 2.10 -17.13 2.17
N LEU A 3 1.92 -18.37 1.74
CA LEU A 3 2.64 -18.94 0.58
C LEU A 3 2.18 -18.33 -0.76
N LEU A 4 0.88 -18.04 -0.89
CA LEU A 4 0.30 -17.46 -2.11
C LEU A 4 0.69 -15.98 -2.26
N GLN A 5 0.83 -15.23 -1.16
CA GLN A 5 1.28 -13.83 -1.20
C GLN A 5 2.79 -13.72 -1.48
N GLY A 6 3.61 -14.61 -0.91
CA GLY A 6 5.07 -14.56 -1.12
C GLY A 6 5.49 -14.95 -2.54
N GLN A 7 4.89 -15.99 -3.11
CA GLN A 7 5.24 -16.47 -4.45
C GLN A 7 4.69 -15.56 -5.55
N LEU A 8 3.44 -15.09 -5.40
CA LEU A 8 2.86 -14.09 -6.32
C LEU A 8 3.70 -12.81 -6.33
N SER A 9 4.26 -12.42 -5.17
CA SER A 9 5.14 -11.26 -5.08
C SER A 9 6.47 -11.45 -5.80
N ASP A 10 7.10 -12.64 -5.73
CA ASP A 10 8.39 -12.88 -6.41
C ASP A 10 8.25 -13.06 -7.94
N ASP A 11 7.17 -13.69 -8.39
CA ASP A 11 6.85 -13.81 -9.82
C ASP A 11 6.50 -12.45 -10.42
N LEU A 12 5.67 -11.66 -9.73
CA LEU A 12 5.36 -10.28 -10.11
C LEU A 12 6.62 -9.41 -10.16
N LEU A 13 7.46 -9.46 -9.12
CA LEU A 13 8.72 -8.72 -9.10
C LEU A 13 9.64 -9.14 -10.23
N GLY A 14 9.69 -10.43 -10.57
CA GLY A 14 10.44 -10.93 -11.72
C GLY A 14 9.93 -10.40 -13.06
N GLN A 15 8.61 -10.35 -13.25
CA GLN A 15 8.03 -9.75 -14.46
C GLN A 15 8.34 -8.26 -14.55
N MET A 16 8.17 -7.53 -13.45
CA MET A 16 8.46 -6.09 -13.40
C MET A 16 9.95 -5.82 -13.64
N SER A 17 10.84 -6.61 -13.05
CA SER A 17 12.29 -6.47 -13.23
C SER A 17 12.70 -6.68 -14.68
N ASN A 18 12.12 -7.68 -15.34
CA ASN A 18 12.33 -7.93 -16.77
C ASN A 18 11.81 -6.76 -17.62
N GLN A 19 10.63 -6.23 -17.30
CA GLN A 19 10.01 -5.15 -18.05
C GLN A 19 10.79 -3.83 -17.98
N ILE A 20 11.30 -3.49 -16.80
CA ILE A 20 12.09 -2.28 -16.61
C ILE A 20 13.57 -2.51 -16.91
N GLY A 21 14.01 -3.75 -17.12
CA GLY A 21 15.40 -4.10 -17.39
C GLY A 21 16.32 -3.84 -16.19
N ALA A 22 15.88 -4.22 -14.99
CA ALA A 22 16.64 -4.08 -13.75
C ALA A 22 16.70 -5.40 -12.98
N ASP A 23 17.52 -5.48 -11.94
CA ASP A 23 17.50 -6.64 -11.05
C ASP A 23 16.28 -6.62 -10.11
N LYS A 24 15.91 -7.80 -9.60
CA LYS A 24 14.76 -7.96 -8.70
C LYS A 24 14.88 -7.15 -7.42
N GLN A 25 16.09 -6.98 -6.87
CA GLN A 25 16.32 -6.30 -5.61
C GLN A 25 16.11 -4.78 -5.77
N GLN A 26 16.71 -4.17 -6.79
CA GLN A 26 16.51 -2.77 -7.14
C GLN A 26 15.05 -2.49 -7.48
N THR A 27 14.42 -3.41 -8.23
CA THR A 27 12.99 -3.33 -8.56
C THR A 27 12.12 -3.34 -7.31
N ALA A 28 12.41 -4.21 -6.33
CA ALA A 28 11.69 -4.26 -5.07
C ALA A 28 11.87 -2.97 -4.25
N VAL A 29 13.09 -2.44 -4.15
CA VAL A 29 13.35 -1.16 -3.46
C VAL A 29 12.60 -0.01 -4.15
N ALA A 30 12.67 0.05 -5.47
CA ALA A 30 11.96 1.06 -6.26
C ALA A 30 10.46 0.95 -6.10
N ALA A 31 9.91 -0.27 -6.14
CA ALA A 31 8.48 -0.50 -5.97
C ALA A 31 8.00 0.01 -4.62
N ASN A 32 8.70 -0.29 -3.52
CA ASN A 32 8.39 0.24 -2.20
C ASN A 32 8.43 1.78 -2.17
N GLY A 33 9.42 2.40 -2.81
CA GLY A 33 9.49 3.85 -2.96
C GLY A 33 8.27 4.41 -3.70
N VAL A 34 7.89 3.80 -4.83
CA VAL A 34 6.70 4.17 -5.60
C VAL A 34 5.44 4.03 -4.74
N PHE A 35 5.26 2.93 -4.01
CA PHE A 35 4.13 2.73 -3.10
C PHE A 35 4.02 3.86 -2.08
N ALA A 36 5.13 4.19 -1.40
CA ALA A 36 5.16 5.26 -0.41
C ALA A 36 4.84 6.64 -1.02
N THR A 37 5.40 6.94 -2.19
CA THR A 37 5.14 8.19 -2.90
C THR A 37 3.67 8.32 -3.32
N LEU A 38 3.09 7.27 -3.90
CA LEU A 38 1.69 7.29 -4.33
C LEU A 38 0.74 7.43 -3.15
N LEU A 39 1.03 6.76 -2.06
CA LEU A 39 0.25 6.85 -0.84
C LEU A 39 0.31 8.25 -0.22
N GLY A 40 1.50 8.87 -0.21
CA GLY A 40 1.66 10.27 0.21
C GLY A 40 0.91 11.25 -0.69
N GLY A 41 0.94 11.05 -2.02
CA GLY A 41 0.16 11.85 -2.96
C GLY A 41 -1.35 11.70 -2.77
N LEU A 42 -1.82 10.48 -2.57
CA LEU A 42 -3.23 10.18 -2.28
C LEU A 42 -3.67 10.79 -0.96
N ALA A 43 -2.86 10.69 0.09
CA ALA A 43 -3.14 11.32 1.38
C ALA A 43 -3.22 12.85 1.26
N ASN A 44 -2.32 13.46 0.47
CA ASN A 44 -2.35 14.88 0.19
C ASN A 44 -3.64 15.28 -0.55
N ASN A 45 -4.07 14.51 -1.55
CA ASN A 45 -5.31 14.77 -2.28
C ASN A 45 -6.55 14.57 -1.39
N ALA A 46 -6.57 13.49 -0.60
CA ALA A 46 -7.63 13.14 0.33
C ALA A 46 -7.70 14.03 1.59
N SER A 47 -6.76 14.97 1.76
CA SER A 47 -6.80 15.97 2.84
C SER A 47 -7.93 16.99 2.68
N SER A 48 -8.52 17.08 1.47
CA SER A 48 -9.70 17.89 1.17
C SER A 48 -10.93 17.00 1.01
N GLU A 49 -12.10 17.50 1.42
CA GLU A 49 -13.38 16.77 1.26
C GLU A 49 -13.64 16.38 -0.20
N GLY A 50 -13.38 17.31 -1.13
CA GLY A 50 -13.55 17.05 -2.57
C GLY A 50 -12.58 16.01 -3.12
N GLY A 51 -11.33 16.02 -2.68
CA GLY A 51 -10.32 15.03 -3.11
C GLY A 51 -10.59 13.64 -2.54
N LEU A 52 -11.04 13.56 -1.30
CA LEU A 52 -11.46 12.29 -0.68
C LEU A 52 -12.69 11.69 -1.36
N ALA A 53 -13.69 12.53 -1.69
CA ALA A 53 -14.87 12.09 -2.44
C ALA A 53 -14.51 11.59 -3.85
N SER A 54 -13.61 12.31 -4.54
CA SER A 54 -13.10 11.92 -5.87
C SER A 54 -12.36 10.58 -5.82
N LEU A 55 -11.48 10.40 -4.82
CA LEU A 55 -10.79 9.14 -4.59
C LEU A 55 -11.79 8.00 -4.35
N GLY A 56 -12.75 8.22 -3.46
CA GLY A 56 -13.81 7.26 -3.17
C GLY A 56 -14.57 6.81 -4.42
N ALA A 57 -14.96 7.76 -5.28
CA ALA A 57 -15.64 7.48 -6.54
C ALA A 57 -14.76 6.69 -7.52
N ALA A 58 -13.46 7.00 -7.60
CA ALA A 58 -12.52 6.25 -8.42
C ALA A 58 -12.36 4.80 -7.93
N LEU A 59 -12.30 4.60 -6.61
CA LEU A 59 -12.24 3.26 -6.01
C LEU A 59 -13.52 2.46 -6.27
N ASP A 60 -14.70 3.09 -6.26
CA ASP A 60 -15.96 2.41 -6.56
C ASP A 60 -16.13 2.06 -8.04
N ARG A 61 -15.67 2.95 -8.93
CA ARG A 61 -15.93 2.82 -10.36
C ARG A 61 -14.93 1.94 -11.08
N ASP A 62 -13.65 2.15 -10.81
CA ASP A 62 -12.56 1.65 -11.65
C ASP A 62 -11.53 0.82 -10.87
N HIS A 63 -11.54 0.86 -9.52
CA HIS A 63 -10.48 0.27 -8.70
C HIS A 63 -11.01 -0.46 -7.46
N ASP A 64 -12.12 -1.19 -7.60
CA ASP A 64 -12.80 -1.90 -6.50
C ASP A 64 -11.97 -3.03 -5.85
N GLY A 65 -10.83 -3.35 -6.43
CA GLY A 65 -9.91 -4.39 -5.99
C GLY A 65 -10.01 -5.70 -6.76
N SER A 66 -10.90 -5.80 -7.76
CA SER A 66 -10.99 -6.96 -8.67
C SER A 66 -9.70 -7.17 -9.47
N ILE A 67 -8.96 -6.10 -9.74
CA ILE A 67 -7.64 -6.13 -10.38
C ILE A 67 -6.63 -7.03 -9.65
N LEU A 68 -6.82 -7.22 -8.34
CA LEU A 68 -5.95 -8.05 -7.52
C LEU A 68 -6.24 -9.55 -7.65
N ASP A 69 -7.39 -9.93 -8.24
CA ASP A 69 -7.75 -11.34 -8.47
C ASP A 69 -7.01 -11.94 -9.67
N ASP A 70 -6.55 -11.10 -10.60
CA ASP A 70 -5.76 -11.51 -11.76
C ASP A 70 -4.57 -10.56 -12.03
N LEU A 71 -3.72 -10.35 -11.01
CA LEU A 71 -2.54 -9.49 -11.15
C LEU A 71 -1.60 -9.96 -12.26
N MET A 72 -1.43 -11.27 -12.42
CA MET A 72 -0.52 -11.84 -13.42
C MET A 72 -1.06 -11.64 -14.84
N GLY A 73 -2.37 -11.87 -15.07
CA GLY A 73 -3.00 -11.57 -16.35
C GLY A 73 -3.01 -10.08 -16.65
N MET A 74 -3.21 -9.24 -15.64
CA MET A 74 -3.16 -7.78 -15.77
C MET A 74 -1.77 -7.27 -16.15
N VAL A 75 -0.72 -7.63 -15.39
CA VAL A 75 0.66 -7.20 -15.73
C VAL A 75 1.03 -7.77 -17.09
N GLY A 76 0.71 -9.03 -17.37
CA GLY A 76 0.86 -9.66 -18.69
C GLY A 76 0.23 -8.86 -19.83
N GLY A 77 -1.04 -8.47 -19.67
CA GLY A 77 -1.80 -7.69 -20.67
C GLY A 77 -1.29 -6.26 -20.84
N MET A 78 -0.91 -5.60 -19.75
CA MET A 78 -0.29 -4.27 -19.79
C MET A 78 1.09 -4.32 -20.49
N MET A 79 1.84 -5.41 -20.32
CA MET A 79 3.12 -5.62 -20.99
C MET A 79 2.96 -5.93 -22.49
N GLN A 80 1.87 -6.57 -22.91
CA GLN A 80 1.59 -6.86 -24.31
C GLN A 80 1.11 -5.63 -25.12
N ASN A 81 0.93 -4.47 -24.47
CA ASN A 81 0.33 -3.26 -25.06
C ASN A 81 -0.97 -3.59 -25.81
N ASP A 82 -1.75 -4.53 -25.26
CA ASP A 82 -2.98 -4.99 -25.87
C ASP A 82 -4.04 -3.91 -25.66
N GLN A 83 -4.20 -3.08 -26.70
CA GLN A 83 -5.01 -1.87 -26.70
C GLN A 83 -6.49 -2.15 -26.38
N GLN A 84 -6.92 -3.41 -26.46
CA GLN A 84 -8.26 -3.86 -26.12
C GLN A 84 -8.50 -3.97 -24.60
N THR A 85 -7.42 -4.03 -23.79
CA THR A 85 -7.47 -4.11 -22.32
C THR A 85 -7.37 -2.75 -21.63
N SER A 86 -7.33 -1.65 -22.39
CA SER A 86 -7.16 -0.26 -21.94
C SER A 86 -8.37 0.29 -21.16
N SER A 87 -8.83 -0.42 -20.12
CA SER A 87 -9.83 0.06 -19.19
C SER A 87 -9.26 1.23 -18.39
N SER A 88 -10.11 2.18 -17.97
CA SER A 88 -9.68 3.29 -17.11
C SER A 88 -8.96 2.80 -15.84
N ALA A 89 -9.33 1.62 -15.35
CA ALA A 89 -8.69 0.88 -14.27
C ALA A 89 -7.18 0.59 -14.50
N LEU A 90 -6.74 0.45 -15.76
CA LEU A 90 -5.34 0.15 -16.11
C LEU A 90 -4.58 1.39 -16.61
N ASN A 91 -5.21 2.57 -16.62
CA ASN A 91 -4.57 3.80 -17.08
C ASN A 91 -3.59 4.36 -16.04
N GLY A 92 -2.45 3.69 -15.88
CA GLY A 92 -1.42 4.03 -14.90
C GLY A 92 -0.94 5.46 -15.00
N SER A 93 -0.67 5.98 -16.19
CA SER A 93 -0.22 7.36 -16.39
C SER A 93 -1.31 8.39 -16.02
N GLY A 94 -2.57 8.10 -16.34
CA GLY A 94 -3.71 8.92 -15.90
C GLY A 94 -3.83 8.97 -14.38
N ILE A 95 -3.70 7.81 -13.72
CA ILE A 95 -3.74 7.71 -12.25
C ILE A 95 -2.58 8.50 -11.63
N LEU A 96 -1.35 8.33 -12.13
CA LEU A 96 -0.20 9.12 -11.68
C LEU A 96 -0.41 10.62 -11.85
N GLY A 97 -0.98 11.04 -12.97
CA GLY A 97 -1.33 12.44 -13.24
C GLY A 97 -2.26 13.03 -12.19
N HIS A 98 -3.27 12.27 -11.74
CA HIS A 98 -4.17 12.72 -10.69
C HIS A 98 -3.53 12.69 -9.30
N ILE A 99 -2.73 11.66 -9.00
CA ILE A 99 -2.13 11.48 -7.67
C ILE A 99 -0.98 12.46 -7.43
N LEU A 100 -0.05 12.55 -8.38
CA LEU A 100 1.22 13.26 -8.23
C LEU A 100 1.28 14.56 -9.02
N GLY A 101 0.46 14.72 -10.07
CA GLY A 101 0.49 15.89 -10.94
C GLY A 101 1.90 16.13 -11.50
N ASP A 102 2.41 17.36 -11.31
CA ASP A 102 3.74 17.78 -11.76
C ASP A 102 4.89 17.20 -10.92
N ARG A 103 4.59 16.49 -9.81
CA ARG A 103 5.62 15.95 -8.91
C ARG A 103 6.16 14.59 -9.35
N GLN A 104 5.66 14.02 -10.44
CA GLN A 104 6.09 12.71 -10.94
C GLN A 104 7.60 12.65 -11.19
N GLU A 105 8.18 13.70 -11.76
CA GLU A 105 9.62 13.75 -12.05
C GLU A 105 10.43 13.80 -10.75
N VAL A 106 10.07 14.68 -9.81
CA VAL A 106 10.73 14.79 -8.50
C VAL A 106 10.66 13.46 -7.73
N ALA A 107 9.49 12.82 -7.73
CA ALA A 107 9.28 11.49 -7.16
C ALA A 107 10.21 10.44 -7.79
N ALA A 108 10.22 10.38 -9.13
CA ALA A 108 11.04 9.43 -9.86
C ALA A 108 12.53 9.61 -9.57
N GLN A 109 12.98 10.87 -9.44
CA GLN A 109 14.37 11.19 -9.12
C GLN A 109 14.78 10.71 -7.73
N GLN A 110 13.91 10.86 -6.73
CA GLN A 110 14.16 10.36 -5.37
C GLN A 110 14.19 8.83 -5.33
N ILE A 111 13.25 8.18 -6.00
CA ILE A 111 13.18 6.72 -6.08
C ILE A 111 14.41 6.17 -6.81
N SER A 112 14.85 6.83 -7.88
CA SER A 112 16.06 6.49 -8.63
C SER A 112 17.30 6.50 -7.73
N GLN A 113 17.49 7.56 -6.94
CA GLN A 113 18.62 7.67 -6.00
C GLN A 113 18.62 6.56 -4.95
N ASN A 114 17.45 6.19 -4.43
CA ASN A 114 17.33 5.22 -3.34
C ASN A 114 17.39 3.76 -3.81
N SER A 115 16.88 3.48 -5.01
CA SER A 115 16.82 2.12 -5.56
C SER A 115 18.03 1.73 -6.41
N GLY A 116 18.82 2.71 -6.85
CA GLY A 116 19.89 2.50 -7.83
C GLY A 116 19.38 2.29 -9.26
N LEU A 117 18.07 2.37 -9.50
CA LEU A 117 17.50 2.42 -10.84
C LEU A 117 17.75 3.78 -11.48
N ASN A 118 17.87 3.82 -12.80
CA ASN A 118 17.87 5.08 -13.53
C ASN A 118 16.44 5.65 -13.67
N MET A 119 16.36 6.94 -14.00
CA MET A 119 15.10 7.65 -14.15
C MET A 119 14.13 6.97 -15.13
N SER A 120 14.62 6.49 -16.27
CA SER A 120 13.77 5.84 -17.28
C SER A 120 13.13 4.56 -16.75
N GLN A 121 13.86 3.77 -15.96
CA GLN A 121 13.35 2.55 -15.34
C GLN A 121 12.26 2.87 -14.32
N VAL A 122 12.46 3.89 -13.48
CA VAL A 122 11.45 4.32 -12.51
C VAL A 122 10.20 4.87 -13.20
N MET A 123 10.36 5.68 -14.25
CA MET A 123 9.25 6.20 -15.04
C MET A 123 8.45 5.12 -15.76
N LYS A 124 9.05 3.95 -16.06
CA LYS A 124 8.33 2.76 -16.55
C LYS A 124 7.65 1.99 -15.43
N LEU A 125 8.24 2.00 -14.24
CA LEU A 125 7.74 1.27 -13.07
C LEU A 125 6.48 1.90 -12.48
N MET A 126 6.47 3.24 -12.35
CA MET A 126 5.37 3.96 -11.69
C MET A 126 3.99 3.69 -12.30
N PRO A 127 3.80 3.72 -13.64
CA PRO A 127 2.49 3.48 -14.24
C PRO A 127 1.97 2.05 -14.03
N ILE A 128 2.88 1.07 -13.89
CA ILE A 128 2.50 -0.33 -13.63
C ILE A 128 1.97 -0.47 -12.20
N LEU A 129 2.59 0.22 -11.24
CA LEU A 129 2.23 0.13 -9.82
C LEU A 129 1.01 0.97 -9.45
N ALA A 130 0.74 2.06 -10.14
CA ALA A 130 -0.39 2.96 -9.84
C ALA A 130 -1.76 2.24 -9.76
N PRO A 131 -2.17 1.43 -10.76
CA PRO A 131 -3.40 0.64 -10.68
C PRO A 131 -3.43 -0.34 -9.51
N ILE A 132 -2.28 -0.95 -9.17
CA ILE A 132 -2.17 -1.93 -8.08
C ILE A 132 -2.41 -1.24 -6.74
N VAL A 133 -1.81 -0.05 -6.52
CA VAL A 133 -2.06 0.76 -5.32
C VAL A 133 -3.55 1.07 -5.16
N MET A 134 -4.18 1.53 -6.24
CA MET A 134 -5.62 1.84 -6.23
C MET A 134 -6.47 0.60 -5.96
N GLY A 135 -6.13 -0.54 -6.57
CA GLY A 135 -6.80 -1.82 -6.32
C GLY A 135 -6.69 -2.29 -4.88
N VAL A 136 -5.53 -2.13 -4.23
CA VAL A 136 -5.35 -2.43 -2.80
C VAL A 136 -6.24 -1.54 -1.94
N LEU A 137 -6.32 -0.24 -2.24
CA LEU A 137 -7.16 0.69 -1.51
C LEU A 137 -8.66 0.41 -1.70
N GLY A 138 -9.10 0.13 -2.92
CA GLY A 138 -10.50 -0.21 -3.16
C GLY A 138 -10.88 -1.57 -2.58
N ARG A 139 -9.98 -2.56 -2.62
CA ARG A 139 -10.17 -3.82 -1.89
C ARG A 139 -10.31 -3.58 -0.39
N ALA A 140 -9.41 -2.77 0.19
CA ALA A 140 -9.50 -2.43 1.61
C ALA A 140 -10.83 -1.76 1.92
N LYS A 141 -11.26 -0.79 1.10
CA LYS A 141 -12.55 -0.11 1.22
C LYS A 141 -13.72 -1.11 1.20
N ASN A 142 -13.77 -1.96 0.18
CA ASN A 142 -14.90 -2.86 -0.08
C ASN A 142 -14.96 -4.05 0.87
N GLN A 143 -13.82 -4.67 1.18
CA GLN A 143 -13.77 -5.84 2.08
C GLN A 143 -13.72 -5.44 3.56
N GLY A 144 -13.08 -4.32 3.87
CA GLY A 144 -12.98 -3.78 5.23
C GLY A 144 -14.18 -2.96 5.67
N GLY A 145 -15.13 -2.70 4.78
CA GLY A 145 -16.29 -1.84 5.06
C GLY A 145 -15.90 -0.42 5.47
N LEU A 146 -14.76 0.08 4.98
CA LEU A 146 -14.25 1.40 5.34
C LEU A 146 -15.12 2.48 4.68
N ASP A 147 -15.59 3.39 5.51
CA ASP A 147 -16.16 4.65 5.05
C ASP A 147 -15.05 5.63 4.63
N MET A 148 -15.44 6.79 4.10
CA MET A 148 -14.49 7.81 3.65
C MET A 148 -13.59 8.30 4.81
N GLY A 149 -14.13 8.34 6.04
CA GLY A 149 -13.36 8.71 7.23
C GLY A 149 -12.27 7.69 7.56
N GLY A 150 -12.59 6.39 7.51
CA GLY A 150 -11.63 5.31 7.69
C GLY A 150 -10.55 5.31 6.60
N LEU A 151 -10.94 5.53 5.35
CA LEU A 151 -9.99 5.64 4.23
C LEU A 151 -9.02 6.82 4.44
N ALA A 152 -9.55 8.00 4.79
CA ALA A 152 -8.72 9.17 5.10
C ALA A 152 -7.77 8.91 6.27
N GLY A 153 -8.23 8.22 7.32
CA GLY A 153 -7.41 7.82 8.45
C GLY A 153 -6.26 6.89 8.07
N ILE A 154 -6.51 5.91 7.19
CA ILE A 154 -5.47 5.02 6.67
C ILE A 154 -4.47 5.80 5.83
N LEU A 155 -4.93 6.64 4.91
CA LEU A 155 -4.06 7.45 4.05
C LEU A 155 -3.19 8.40 4.87
N MET A 156 -3.77 9.10 5.86
CA MET A 156 -3.04 10.04 6.70
C MET A 156 -2.06 9.34 7.63
N GLY A 157 -2.49 8.23 8.26
CA GLY A 157 -1.61 7.41 9.10
C GLY A 157 -0.45 6.83 8.32
N SER A 158 -0.67 6.42 7.06
CA SER A 158 0.37 5.87 6.22
C SER A 158 1.32 6.92 5.64
N ALA A 159 0.84 8.09 5.28
CA ALA A 159 1.70 9.22 4.91
C ALA A 159 2.61 9.66 6.07
N GLN A 160 2.07 9.70 7.30
CA GLN A 160 2.83 10.08 8.49
C GLN A 160 3.91 9.05 8.87
N ASN A 161 3.62 7.76 8.66
CA ASN A 161 4.58 6.67 8.87
C ASN A 161 5.64 6.59 7.76
N ALA A 162 5.28 6.86 6.51
CA ALA A 162 6.24 6.93 5.39
C ALA A 162 7.29 8.02 5.62
N GLN A 163 6.90 9.15 6.22
CA GLN A 163 7.81 10.24 6.56
C GLN A 163 8.70 9.93 7.78
N SER A 164 8.30 8.94 8.60
CA SER A 164 9.01 8.52 9.81
C SER A 164 9.91 7.28 9.60
N GLY A 165 10.00 6.76 8.36
CA GLY A 165 10.85 5.61 8.01
C GLY A 165 10.35 4.22 8.45
N GLY A 166 9.11 4.12 8.95
CA GLY A 166 8.54 2.90 9.55
C GLY A 166 7.56 2.16 8.65
N PHE A 167 7.98 1.66 7.49
CA PHE A 167 7.07 0.92 6.59
C PHE A 167 6.78 -0.52 7.07
N GLY A 168 7.72 -1.15 7.78
CA GLY A 168 7.57 -2.52 8.30
C GLY A 168 6.49 -2.66 9.38
N ASP A 169 6.33 -1.64 10.22
CA ASP A 169 5.31 -1.64 11.28
C ASP A 169 3.91 -1.42 10.74
N LEU A 170 3.75 -0.72 9.61
CA LEU A 170 2.44 -0.36 9.07
C LEU A 170 1.73 -1.51 8.36
N ILE A 171 2.45 -2.30 7.56
CA ILE A 171 1.89 -3.53 7.02
C ILE A 171 1.58 -4.49 8.17
N GLY A 172 2.43 -4.58 9.20
CA GLY A 172 2.14 -5.40 10.38
C GLY A 172 0.89 -4.98 11.16
N SER A 173 0.68 -3.68 11.34
CA SER A 173 -0.41 -3.13 12.16
C SER A 173 -1.72 -2.90 11.40
N VAL A 174 -1.68 -2.52 10.12
CA VAL A 174 -2.87 -2.44 9.27
C VAL A 174 -3.33 -3.83 8.89
N LEU A 175 -2.44 -4.74 8.47
CA LEU A 175 -2.81 -6.12 8.17
C LEU A 175 -3.19 -6.87 9.47
N GLY A 176 -2.50 -6.62 10.58
CA GLY A 176 -2.85 -7.18 11.89
C GLY A 176 -4.15 -6.63 12.48
N GLY A 177 -4.47 -5.36 12.24
CA GLY A 177 -5.69 -4.71 12.74
C GLY A 177 -6.92 -4.92 11.85
N VAL A 178 -6.74 -5.00 10.52
CA VAL A 178 -7.84 -5.14 9.56
C VAL A 178 -8.18 -6.59 9.23
N LEU A 179 -7.22 -7.52 9.30
CA LEU A 179 -7.45 -8.96 9.10
C LEU A 179 -7.47 -9.75 10.42
N GLY A 180 -7.03 -9.14 11.53
CA GLY A 180 -7.04 -9.73 12.87
C GLY A 180 -8.21 -9.24 13.71
N GLY A 181 -9.42 -9.24 13.17
CA GLY A 181 -10.66 -9.02 13.93
C GLY A 181 -10.99 -10.21 14.83
N GLY A 182 -10.15 -10.45 15.84
CA GLY A 182 -10.34 -11.43 16.90
C GLY A 182 -10.35 -10.74 18.25
N GLN A 183 -11.55 -10.40 18.70
CA GLN A 183 -11.86 -9.81 19.99
C GLN A 183 -11.34 -10.68 21.16
N GLN A 184 -10.46 -10.12 22.00
CA GLN A 184 -10.29 -10.52 23.41
C GLN A 184 -9.78 -9.28 24.16
N GLN A 185 -10.68 -8.40 24.61
CA GLN A 185 -11.38 -8.51 25.89
C GLN A 185 -10.41 -8.57 27.07
N GLN A 186 -10.13 -7.38 27.61
CA GLN A 186 -10.05 -7.06 29.03
C GLN A 186 -9.67 -8.22 29.96
N ALA A 187 -8.38 -8.32 30.28
CA ALA A 187 -7.92 -9.02 31.46
C ALA A 187 -7.26 -7.99 32.39
N SER A 188 -7.98 -7.66 33.46
CA SER A 188 -7.44 -7.04 34.67
C SER A 188 -6.13 -7.72 35.07
N GLY A 189 -5.01 -7.04 34.84
CA GLY A 189 -3.66 -7.51 35.14
C GLY A 189 -2.93 -6.62 36.15
N GLY A 190 -3.66 -6.01 37.10
CA GLY A 190 -3.08 -5.28 38.23
C GLY A 190 -2.69 -6.21 39.39
N GLY A 191 -2.02 -7.33 39.09
CA GLY A 191 -1.61 -8.34 40.04
C GLY A 191 -0.10 -8.28 40.30
N LEU A 192 0.41 -7.17 40.84
CA LEU A 192 1.81 -7.08 41.27
C LEU A 192 2.01 -6.39 42.62
N LEU A 193 0.94 -5.86 43.24
CA LEU A 193 0.98 -5.20 44.55
C LEU A 193 0.33 -6.01 45.69
N GLY A 194 -0.42 -7.08 45.37
CA GLY A 194 -1.15 -7.88 46.37
C GLY A 194 -0.33 -8.99 47.05
N ASN A 195 0.77 -9.45 46.42
CA ASN A 195 1.54 -10.61 46.92
C ASN A 195 2.83 -10.25 47.65
N ILE A 196 3.18 -8.97 47.77
CA ILE A 196 4.37 -8.52 48.51
C ILE A 196 3.99 -8.05 49.93
N LEU A 197 2.74 -7.67 50.18
CA LEU A 197 2.27 -7.24 51.51
C LEU A 197 1.78 -8.39 52.42
N GLY A 198 1.55 -9.59 51.89
CA GLY A 198 1.01 -10.73 52.68
C GLY A 198 2.05 -11.66 53.32
N GLY A 199 3.35 -11.47 53.04
CA GLY A 199 4.40 -12.44 53.39
C GLY A 199 5.25 -12.12 54.62
N ILE A 200 5.04 -10.99 55.30
CA ILE A 200 5.99 -10.48 56.33
C ILE A 200 5.41 -10.33 57.74
N PHE A 201 4.11 -10.59 57.96
CA PHE A 201 3.51 -10.59 59.30
C PHE A 201 2.80 -11.92 59.57
N GLY A 202 3.58 -12.92 59.96
CA GLY A 202 3.04 -14.25 60.23
C GLY A 202 4.04 -15.24 60.82
N LYS A 203 4.86 -14.81 61.78
CA LYS A 203 5.53 -15.75 62.70
C LYS A 203 6.01 -15.07 63.98
N ARG A 204 5.41 -15.53 65.08
CA ARG A 204 5.73 -15.35 66.50
C ARG A 204 4.93 -14.29 67.24
#